data_AF-A0A846HGU9-F1
#
_entry.id   AF-A0A846HGU9-F1
#
_cell.length_a   1.000
_cell.length_b   1.000
_cell.length_c   1.000
_cell.angle_alpha   90.00
_cell.angle_beta   90.00
_cell.angle_gamma   90.00
#
_symmetry.space_group_name_H-M   'P 1'
#
loop_
_entity.id
_entity.type
_entity.pdbx_description
1 polymer ?
#
loop_
_entity_poly.entity_id
_entity_poly.type
_entity_poly.pdbx_seq_one_letter_code
_entity_poly.pdbx_strand_id
1 'polypeptide(L)'
;MQIDSSLINRSNLYKKFSSKIFHNPYLDRTLVSFQGNKQARFSSWFKYREGFSEKLVTYLLQELKPQSGILLDPFSGSGSSLFAASALGWQSIGIELLPVGIFATKSRLISQKINVNSLHTVISDLKTINFLDYYNQTDTFNHLAITQGAFSSQNEKKLVGYLFYCNTCIFDEDIRSLLLYAAFCILEDISYTRKDGQYLRWDTRSGRSKAKNEFNKGEILNFENAIHQKLKQIASDLDVNSIQLDLFNDSLSSPDTVEKPELKLYQGSCLEILPTIQESSIDFVITSPPYANRYDYTRTYALELAFLGCSEEKVKHLRQTMLSCTVENRDKRNYLEKSYTDIGRYQDFLKIDLTFQNQAALQEVLVILESYRAEGKLNNKNITRMLRNYFYEMCFVIYELARILKSGGIVAMVNDNVRYAGEEIPVDLILSDMAESFGLVTRHIWILGQGKGNSSQQMGNHGRSELRKCVYIWEKLHCDNRGNESFN
;
A
#
# COMPACT_ATOMS: atom_id res chain seq x y z
N MET A 1 -11.49 -10.56 -43.68
CA MET A 1 -11.38 -10.28 -42.24
C MET A 1 -10.25 -11.13 -41.69
N GLN A 2 -9.04 -10.57 -41.56
CA GLN A 2 -7.97 -11.23 -40.83
C GLN A 2 -8.30 -11.11 -39.34
N ILE A 3 -8.60 -12.22 -38.69
CA ILE A 3 -8.63 -12.28 -37.23
C ILE A 3 -7.15 -12.19 -36.82
N ASP A 4 -6.79 -11.07 -36.19
CA ASP A 4 -5.47 -10.79 -35.66
C ASP A 4 -5.09 -11.91 -34.68
N SER A 5 -4.12 -12.76 -35.06
CA SER A 5 -3.69 -13.92 -34.26
C SER A 5 -2.98 -13.53 -32.96
N SER A 6 -2.81 -12.24 -32.69
CA SER A 6 -2.05 -11.67 -31.56
C SER A 6 -2.81 -11.64 -30.21
N LEU A 7 -4.08 -12.06 -30.16
CA LEU A 7 -4.95 -11.92 -28.97
C LEU A 7 -5.61 -13.22 -28.48
N ILE A 8 -5.17 -14.39 -28.95
CA ILE A 8 -5.87 -15.66 -28.74
C ILE A 8 -5.93 -16.03 -27.24
N ASN A 9 -4.80 -15.99 -26.54
CA ASN A 9 -4.73 -16.47 -25.16
C ASN A 9 -5.44 -15.51 -24.20
N ARG A 10 -5.25 -14.19 -24.39
CA ARG A 10 -6.01 -13.18 -23.62
C ARG A 10 -7.52 -13.30 -23.85
N SER A 11 -7.96 -13.57 -25.08
CA SER A 11 -9.38 -13.76 -25.40
C SER A 11 -9.95 -15.01 -24.75
N ASN A 12 -9.20 -16.12 -24.74
CA ASN A 12 -9.62 -17.35 -24.07
C ASN A 12 -9.71 -17.15 -22.56
N LEU A 13 -8.75 -16.44 -21.98
CA LEU A 13 -8.76 -16.09 -20.55
C LEU A 13 -9.94 -15.19 -20.20
N TYR A 14 -10.25 -14.20 -21.06
CA TYR A 14 -11.45 -13.38 -20.89
C TYR A 14 -12.73 -14.21 -20.94
N LYS A 15 -12.86 -15.13 -21.92
CA LYS A 15 -14.03 -16.02 -22.00
C LYS A 15 -14.20 -16.84 -20.73
N LYS A 16 -13.11 -17.40 -20.18
CA LYS A 16 -13.09 -18.16 -18.92
C LYS A 16 -13.72 -17.38 -17.76
N PHE A 17 -13.36 -16.10 -17.60
CA PHE A 17 -13.81 -15.28 -16.46
C PHE A 17 -14.96 -14.33 -16.77
N SER A 18 -15.45 -14.26 -18.01
CA SER A 18 -16.46 -13.29 -18.44
C SER A 18 -17.73 -13.30 -17.59
N SER A 19 -18.18 -14.48 -17.15
CA SER A 19 -19.34 -14.66 -16.26
C SER A 19 -19.09 -14.26 -14.81
N LYS A 20 -17.83 -14.05 -14.41
CA LYS A 20 -17.41 -13.66 -13.07
C LYS A 20 -17.13 -12.17 -12.95
N ILE A 21 -17.12 -11.44 -14.08
CA ILE A 21 -16.86 -10.00 -14.14
C ILE A 21 -18.20 -9.25 -14.10
N PHE A 22 -18.44 -8.48 -13.04
CA PHE A 22 -19.62 -7.62 -12.97
C PHE A 22 -19.41 -6.42 -12.05
N HIS A 23 -20.25 -5.40 -12.27
CA HIS A 23 -20.22 -4.16 -11.52
C HIS A 23 -20.74 -4.36 -10.11
N ASN A 24 -19.96 -3.92 -9.11
CA ASN A 24 -20.43 -3.82 -7.74
C ASN A 24 -20.79 -2.35 -7.44
N PRO A 25 -22.09 -2.01 -7.25
CA PRO A 25 -22.54 -0.63 -7.09
C PRO A 25 -22.07 0.02 -5.78
N TYR A 26 -21.64 -0.76 -4.80
CA TYR A 26 -21.07 -0.23 -3.57
C TYR A 26 -19.61 0.21 -3.75
N LEU A 27 -18.91 -0.27 -4.78
CA LEU A 27 -17.51 0.06 -5.01
C LEU A 27 -17.35 1.31 -5.87
N ASP A 28 -16.71 2.33 -5.29
CA ASP A 28 -16.30 3.53 -5.99
C ASP A 28 -14.81 3.87 -5.73
N ARG A 29 -14.32 4.91 -6.41
CA ARG A 29 -12.93 5.37 -6.27
C ARG A 29 -12.60 5.86 -4.87
N THR A 30 -13.57 6.27 -4.08
CA THR A 30 -13.35 6.72 -2.71
C THR A 30 -13.04 5.55 -1.78
N LEU A 31 -13.63 4.38 -2.05
CA LEU A 31 -13.43 3.18 -1.26
C LEU A 31 -12.11 2.47 -1.58
N VAL A 32 -11.75 2.36 -2.86
CA VAL A 32 -10.53 1.64 -3.30
C VAL A 32 -9.28 2.52 -3.38
N SER A 33 -9.34 3.74 -2.83
CA SER A 33 -8.18 4.62 -2.71
C SER A 33 -8.22 5.40 -1.41
N PHE A 34 -7.16 6.14 -1.11
CA PHE A 34 -7.06 6.93 0.12
C PHE A 34 -8.10 8.06 0.20
N GLN A 35 -8.84 8.34 -0.88
CA GLN A 35 -9.81 9.43 -0.91
C GLN A 35 -10.87 9.32 0.20
N GLY A 36 -11.36 8.12 0.51
CA GLY A 36 -12.31 7.90 1.61
C GLY A 36 -11.69 8.12 3.00
N ASN A 37 -10.36 8.05 3.12
CA ASN A 37 -9.63 8.21 4.38
C ASN A 37 -9.21 9.66 4.68
N LYS A 38 -9.37 10.59 3.72
CA LYS A 38 -8.95 12.00 3.90
C LYS A 38 -9.63 12.71 5.08
N GLN A 39 -10.83 12.28 5.43
CA GLN A 39 -11.62 12.81 6.55
C GLN A 39 -11.79 11.76 7.66
N ALA A 40 -11.26 10.55 7.48
CA ALA A 40 -11.33 9.52 8.49
C ALA A 40 -10.39 9.84 9.64
N ARG A 41 -10.88 9.69 10.86
CA ARG A 41 -10.10 9.84 12.09
C ARG A 41 -8.90 8.90 12.05
N PHE A 42 -7.74 9.36 12.52
CA PHE A 42 -6.44 8.67 12.44
C PHE A 42 -5.87 8.51 11.02
N SER A 43 -6.64 8.00 10.05
CA SER A 43 -6.18 7.81 8.67
C SER A 43 -5.87 9.16 8.00
N SER A 44 -6.56 10.24 8.39
CA SER A 44 -6.33 11.60 7.88
C SER A 44 -5.06 12.27 8.43
N TRP A 45 -4.40 11.71 9.45
CA TRP A 45 -3.19 12.29 10.02
C TRP A 45 -2.05 12.28 9.00
N PHE A 46 -1.88 11.14 8.30
CA PHE A 46 -0.88 10.94 7.26
C PHE A 46 -1.52 10.49 5.96
N LYS A 47 -1.23 11.22 4.88
CA LYS A 47 -1.75 10.93 3.54
C LYS A 47 -0.97 9.81 2.85
N TYR A 48 -1.26 8.56 3.20
CA TYR A 48 -0.73 7.37 2.51
C TYR A 48 -1.54 7.10 1.23
N ARG A 49 -1.07 7.60 0.08
CA ARG A 49 -1.90 7.73 -1.15
C ARG A 49 -2.37 6.41 -1.75
N GLU A 50 -1.65 5.33 -1.49
CA GLU A 50 -1.83 4.03 -2.13
C GLU A 50 -2.66 3.06 -1.28
N GLY A 51 -3.12 3.47 -0.10
CA GLY A 51 -4.03 2.68 0.73
C GLY A 51 -5.47 2.78 0.23
N PHE A 52 -6.26 1.72 0.41
CA PHE A 52 -7.71 1.77 0.29
C PHE A 52 -8.36 2.27 1.60
N SER A 53 -9.66 2.55 1.56
CA SER A 53 -10.39 3.07 2.71
C SER A 53 -10.69 2.02 3.77
N GLU A 54 -10.80 2.44 5.03
CA GLU A 54 -11.25 1.56 6.13
C GLU A 54 -12.70 1.07 5.90
N LYS A 55 -13.54 1.89 5.25
CA LYS A 55 -14.91 1.54 4.86
C LYS A 55 -14.96 0.36 3.90
N LEU A 56 -14.00 0.24 2.98
CA LEU A 56 -13.91 -0.91 2.09
C LEU A 56 -13.70 -2.20 2.89
N VAL A 57 -12.82 -2.16 3.89
CA VAL A 57 -12.52 -3.33 4.74
C VAL A 57 -13.79 -3.76 5.47
N THR A 58 -14.50 -2.81 6.11
CA THR A 58 -15.74 -3.07 6.82
C THR A 58 -16.79 -3.70 5.91
N TYR A 59 -17.00 -3.12 4.73
CA TYR A 59 -17.92 -3.66 3.72
C TYR A 59 -17.56 -5.10 3.33
N LEU A 60 -16.30 -5.36 2.96
CA LEU A 60 -15.90 -6.69 2.51
C LEU A 60 -16.01 -7.76 3.61
N LEU A 61 -15.66 -7.43 4.86
CA LEU A 61 -15.81 -8.36 5.98
C LEU A 61 -17.29 -8.66 6.26
N GLN A 62 -18.14 -7.64 6.30
CA GLN A 62 -19.57 -7.83 6.57
C GLN A 62 -20.27 -8.63 5.47
N GLU A 63 -19.95 -8.37 4.20
CA GLU A 63 -20.60 -9.03 3.06
C GLU A 63 -20.10 -10.45 2.83
N LEU A 64 -18.79 -10.70 2.98
CA LEU A 64 -18.17 -11.95 2.55
C LEU A 64 -17.89 -12.92 3.69
N LYS A 65 -17.60 -12.42 4.90
CA LYS A 65 -17.25 -13.26 6.05
C LYS A 65 -17.57 -12.55 7.36
N PRO A 66 -18.84 -12.47 7.78
CA PRO A 66 -19.24 -11.66 8.94
C PRO A 66 -18.75 -12.20 10.29
N GLN A 67 -18.37 -13.48 10.36
CA GLN A 67 -17.83 -14.09 11.57
C GLN A 67 -16.34 -13.76 11.73
N SER A 68 -15.98 -13.18 12.87
CA SER A 68 -14.61 -12.79 13.19
C SER A 68 -13.65 -13.98 13.18
N GLY A 69 -12.48 -13.77 12.60
CA GLY A 69 -11.37 -14.72 12.62
C GLY A 69 -10.04 -13.97 12.54
N ILE A 70 -9.09 -14.55 11.80
CA ILE A 70 -7.78 -13.93 11.55
C ILE A 70 -7.76 -13.29 10.16
N LEU A 71 -7.57 -11.97 10.13
CA LEU A 71 -7.35 -11.21 8.92
C LEU A 71 -5.86 -11.01 8.66
N LEU A 72 -5.43 -11.17 7.41
CA LEU A 72 -4.08 -10.85 6.95
C LEU A 72 -4.11 -9.76 5.86
N ASP A 73 -3.18 -8.80 5.96
CA ASP A 73 -2.81 -7.92 4.86
C ASP A 73 -1.29 -8.01 4.58
N PRO A 74 -0.86 -8.68 3.50
CA PRO A 74 0.55 -8.81 3.15
C PRO A 74 1.20 -7.51 2.63
N PHE A 75 0.42 -6.45 2.41
CA PHE A 75 0.87 -5.14 1.95
C PHE A 75 0.20 -4.04 2.78
N SER A 76 0.31 -4.15 4.11
CA SER A 76 -0.55 -3.45 5.07
C SER A 76 -0.40 -1.91 5.07
N GLY A 77 0.67 -1.35 4.52
CA GLY A 77 0.83 0.10 4.37
C GLY A 77 0.76 0.83 5.71
N SER A 78 -0.19 1.76 5.84
CA SER A 78 -0.47 2.47 7.09
C SER A 78 -1.47 1.76 8.01
N GLY A 79 -1.83 0.51 7.72
CA GLY A 79 -2.60 -0.36 8.59
C GLY A 79 -4.12 -0.23 8.50
N SER A 80 -4.69 0.41 7.47
CA SER A 80 -6.16 0.61 7.37
C SER A 80 -6.95 -0.69 7.47
N SER A 81 -6.50 -1.77 6.82
CA SER A 81 -7.06 -3.11 6.95
C SER A 81 -7.04 -3.62 8.39
N LEU A 82 -5.90 -3.47 9.07
CA LEU A 82 -5.69 -3.97 10.42
C LEU A 82 -6.60 -3.29 11.44
N PHE A 83 -6.67 -1.95 11.40
CA PHE A 83 -7.47 -1.19 12.35
C PHE A 83 -8.98 -1.35 12.10
N ALA A 84 -9.41 -1.38 10.84
CA ALA A 84 -10.82 -1.60 10.51
C ALA A 84 -11.29 -3.02 10.90
N ALA A 85 -10.45 -4.02 10.68
CA ALA A 85 -10.75 -5.39 11.10
C ALA A 85 -10.78 -5.53 12.63
N SER A 86 -9.78 -4.97 13.33
CA SER A 86 -9.71 -4.97 14.80
C SER A 86 -10.94 -4.29 15.43
N ALA A 87 -11.42 -3.19 14.83
CA ALA A 87 -12.66 -2.52 15.26
C ALA A 87 -13.92 -3.38 15.10
N LEU A 88 -13.88 -4.42 14.25
CA LEU A 88 -14.95 -5.41 14.05
C LEU A 88 -14.71 -6.71 14.84
N GLY A 89 -13.75 -6.74 15.77
CA GLY A 89 -13.46 -7.92 16.59
C GLY A 89 -12.53 -8.95 15.95
N TRP A 90 -11.87 -8.63 14.82
CA TRP A 90 -10.92 -9.53 14.17
C TRP A 90 -9.52 -9.43 14.76
N GLN A 91 -8.84 -10.58 14.89
CA GLN A 91 -7.39 -10.58 14.99
C GLN A 91 -6.81 -10.14 13.64
N SER A 92 -5.79 -9.29 13.66
CA SER A 92 -5.25 -8.72 12.42
C SER A 92 -3.74 -8.88 12.35
N ILE A 93 -3.27 -9.33 11.19
CA ILE A 93 -1.86 -9.52 10.88
C ILE A 93 -1.53 -8.66 9.67
N GLY A 94 -0.54 -7.78 9.81
CA GLY A 94 0.00 -6.97 8.73
C GLY A 94 1.42 -7.34 8.41
N ILE A 95 1.78 -7.28 7.13
CA ILE A 95 3.17 -7.27 6.68
C ILE A 95 3.42 -5.92 6.00
N GLU A 96 4.49 -5.23 6.38
CA GLU A 96 4.90 -4.00 5.72
C GLU A 96 6.43 -3.92 5.62
N LEU A 97 6.93 -3.51 4.46
CA LEU A 97 8.36 -3.40 4.19
C LEU A 97 8.88 -1.98 4.42
N LEU A 98 8.11 -0.96 4.04
CA LEU A 98 8.56 0.42 4.07
C LEU A 98 8.49 1.00 5.48
N PRO A 99 9.57 1.62 5.97
CA PRO A 99 9.59 2.30 7.27
C PRO A 99 8.46 3.33 7.43
N VAL A 100 8.00 3.93 6.33
CA VAL A 100 6.92 4.92 6.26
C VAL A 100 5.60 4.35 6.79
N GLY A 101 5.17 3.20 6.27
CA GLY A 101 3.92 2.55 6.69
C GLY A 101 4.02 1.95 8.09
N ILE A 102 5.20 1.38 8.42
CA ILE A 102 5.51 0.86 9.76
C ILE A 102 5.40 1.97 10.82
N PHE A 103 5.99 3.15 10.54
CA PHE A 103 5.94 4.28 11.47
C PHE A 103 4.51 4.77 11.68
N ALA A 104 3.74 4.95 10.59
CA ALA A 104 2.33 5.34 10.69
C ALA A 104 1.48 4.36 11.50
N THR A 105 1.64 3.06 11.26
CA THR A 105 0.91 2.00 11.99
C THR A 105 1.28 2.00 13.47
N LYS A 106 2.58 2.07 13.80
CA LYS A 106 3.05 2.13 15.19
C LYS A 106 2.56 3.39 15.92
N SER A 107 2.60 4.55 15.27
CA SER A 107 2.11 5.80 15.86
C SER A 107 0.61 5.73 16.17
N ARG A 108 -0.21 5.08 15.32
CA ARG A 108 -1.63 4.86 15.62
C ARG A 108 -1.84 3.89 16.79
N LEU A 109 -1.04 2.82 16.91
CA LEU A 109 -1.08 1.92 18.07
C LEU A 109 -0.72 2.65 19.38
N ILE A 110 0.34 3.47 19.34
CA ILE A 110 0.76 4.31 20.47
C ILE A 110 -0.35 5.29 20.88
N SER A 111 -1.02 5.89 19.90
CA SER A 111 -2.12 6.85 20.15
C SER A 111 -3.28 6.26 20.97
N GLN A 112 -3.46 4.94 20.97
CA GLN A 112 -4.50 4.26 21.76
C GLN A 112 -4.14 4.13 23.25
N LYS A 113 -2.88 4.38 23.62
CA LYS A 113 -2.35 4.21 24.98
C LYS A 113 -2.11 5.51 25.74
N ILE A 114 -2.08 6.63 25.02
CA ILE A 114 -1.65 7.93 25.56
C ILE A 114 -2.72 8.54 26.47
N ASN A 115 -2.26 9.16 27.55
CA ASN A 115 -3.07 10.10 28.32
C ASN A 115 -3.26 11.40 27.53
N VAL A 116 -4.49 11.62 27.06
CA VAL A 116 -4.83 12.78 26.21
C VAL A 116 -4.65 14.11 26.94
N ASN A 117 -4.89 14.17 28.25
CA ASN A 117 -4.67 15.39 29.05
C ASN A 117 -3.18 15.75 29.10
N SER A 118 -2.30 14.76 29.30
CA SER A 118 -0.85 14.96 29.26
C SER A 118 -0.40 15.47 27.88
N LEU A 119 -0.97 14.92 26.80
CA LEU A 119 -0.71 15.39 25.44
C LEU A 119 -1.14 16.86 25.25
N HIS A 120 -2.31 17.26 25.75
CA HIS A 120 -2.77 18.66 25.69
C HIS A 120 -1.84 19.62 26.42
N THR A 121 -1.37 19.26 27.61
CA THR A 121 -0.39 20.05 28.37
C THR A 121 0.87 20.27 27.54
N VAL A 122 1.44 19.19 27.01
CA VAL A 122 2.66 19.27 26.18
C VAL A 122 2.43 20.11 24.91
N ILE A 123 1.29 19.94 24.24
CA ILE A 123 0.94 20.77 23.06
C ILE A 123 0.80 22.25 23.42
N SER A 124 0.28 22.56 24.61
CA SER A 124 0.20 23.94 25.11
C SER A 124 1.59 24.53 25.32
N ASP A 125 2.49 23.78 25.97
CA ASP A 125 3.86 24.21 26.24
C ASP A 125 4.64 24.44 24.95
N LEU A 126 4.51 23.56 23.96
CA LEU A 126 5.16 23.65 22.65
C LEU A 126 4.88 24.98 21.91
N LYS A 127 3.71 25.61 22.13
CA LYS A 127 3.39 26.90 21.52
C LYS A 127 4.28 28.05 21.99
N THR A 128 4.90 27.90 23.16
CA THR A 128 5.77 28.91 23.76
C THR A 128 7.24 28.72 23.40
N ILE A 129 7.58 27.58 22.80
CA ILE A 129 8.95 27.21 22.47
C ILE A 129 9.37 27.83 21.13
N ASN A 130 10.53 28.49 21.12
CA ASN A 130 11.20 28.88 19.89
C ASN A 130 12.18 27.77 19.46
N PHE A 131 11.77 26.95 18.49
CA PHE A 131 12.58 25.80 18.06
C PHE A 131 13.94 26.17 17.45
N LEU A 132 14.17 27.43 17.08
CA LEU A 132 15.49 27.87 16.64
C LEU A 132 16.52 27.85 17.78
N ASP A 133 16.09 27.97 19.04
CA ASP A 133 16.98 27.90 20.21
C ASP A 133 17.54 26.48 20.42
N TYR A 134 16.88 25.49 19.81
CA TYR A 134 17.25 24.07 19.83
C TYR A 134 17.91 23.60 18.53
N TYR A 135 18.14 24.50 17.56
CA TYR A 135 18.85 24.19 16.34
C TYR A 135 20.36 24.39 16.53
N ASN A 136 21.15 23.33 16.31
CA ASN A 136 22.60 23.41 16.20
C ASN A 136 23.04 23.32 14.73
N GLN A 137 24.07 24.07 14.33
CA GLN A 137 24.61 24.05 12.96
C GLN A 137 25.17 22.68 12.54
N THR A 138 25.51 21.82 13.50
CA THR A 138 25.97 20.45 13.24
C THR A 138 24.84 19.48 12.95
N ASP A 139 23.61 19.79 13.38
CA ASP A 139 22.44 18.94 13.16
C ASP A 139 21.75 19.39 11.87
N THR A 140 21.75 18.51 10.88
CA THR A 140 21.11 18.75 9.59
C THR A 140 20.02 17.72 9.35
N PHE A 141 18.99 18.10 8.61
CA PHE A 141 18.02 17.12 8.13
C PHE A 141 18.75 16.12 7.23
N ASN A 142 18.56 14.83 7.50
CA ASN A 142 19.23 13.76 6.77
C ASN A 142 18.66 13.61 5.35
N HIS A 143 19.07 14.51 4.45
CA HIS A 143 18.60 14.54 3.07
C HIS A 143 19.09 13.33 2.28
N LEU A 144 18.22 12.82 1.43
CA LEU A 144 18.59 12.04 0.25
C LEU A 144 18.93 13.03 -0.88
N ALA A 145 19.71 12.60 -1.87
CA ALA A 145 20.07 13.42 -3.02
C ALA A 145 18.83 14.00 -3.74
N ILE A 146 17.74 13.22 -3.77
CA ILE A 146 16.46 13.63 -4.36
C ILE A 146 15.60 14.52 -3.47
N THR A 147 15.97 14.73 -2.20
CA THR A 147 15.28 15.64 -1.27
C THR A 147 16.10 16.89 -0.94
N GLN A 148 17.38 16.95 -1.34
CA GLN A 148 18.24 18.11 -1.08
C GLN A 148 17.58 19.43 -1.51
N GLY A 149 17.47 20.37 -0.58
CA GLY A 149 16.82 21.67 -0.81
C GLY A 149 15.29 21.62 -0.84
N ALA A 150 14.67 20.55 -0.33
CA ALA A 150 13.21 20.44 -0.24
C ALA A 150 12.58 21.50 0.66
N PHE A 151 13.31 22.06 1.63
CA PHE A 151 12.78 23.02 2.59
C PHE A 151 13.43 24.40 2.41
N SER A 152 12.73 25.45 2.85
CA SER A 152 13.38 26.73 3.10
C SER A 152 14.36 26.58 4.27
N SER A 153 15.42 27.40 4.31
CA SER A 153 16.39 27.36 5.43
C SER A 153 15.69 27.55 6.79
N GLN A 154 14.66 28.41 6.84
CA GLN A 154 13.89 28.65 8.05
C GLN A 154 13.07 27.42 8.50
N ASN A 155 12.35 26.78 7.58
CA ASN A 155 11.54 25.59 7.90
C ASN A 155 12.43 24.42 8.30
N GLU A 156 13.58 24.24 7.63
CA GLU A 156 14.50 23.15 7.95
C GLU A 156 15.11 23.30 9.35
N LYS A 157 15.59 24.50 9.70
CA LYS A 157 16.15 24.77 11.03
C LYS A 157 15.14 24.52 12.14
N LYS A 158 13.89 24.96 11.94
CA LYS A 158 12.80 24.76 12.91
C LYS A 158 12.38 23.31 13.02
N LEU A 159 12.31 22.58 11.91
CA LEU A 159 12.08 21.14 11.92
C LEU A 159 13.16 20.42 12.72
N VAL A 160 14.44 20.69 12.43
CA VAL A 160 15.56 20.06 13.15
C VAL A 160 15.53 20.41 14.64
N GLY A 161 15.32 21.69 14.99
CA GLY A 161 15.21 22.12 16.38
C GLY A 161 14.02 21.50 17.12
N TYR A 162 12.87 21.33 16.45
CA TYR A 162 11.72 20.60 17.00
C TYR A 162 12.04 19.13 17.26
N LEU A 163 12.72 18.46 16.33
CA LEU A 163 13.14 17.06 16.51
C LEU A 163 14.12 16.93 17.67
N PHE A 164 15.09 17.84 17.77
CA PHE A 164 16.03 17.87 18.90
C PHE A 164 15.30 18.07 20.23
N TYR A 165 14.39 19.06 20.30
CA TYR A 165 13.57 19.32 21.48
C TYR A 165 12.76 18.08 21.89
N CYS A 166 12.04 17.47 20.94
CA CYS A 166 11.25 16.27 21.22
C CYS A 166 12.12 15.14 21.76
N ASN A 167 13.31 14.93 21.21
CA ASN A 167 14.20 13.85 21.63
C ASN A 167 14.92 14.10 22.96
N THR A 168 15.03 15.35 23.42
CA THR A 168 15.82 15.72 24.61
C THR A 168 14.97 16.21 25.79
N CYS A 169 13.83 16.84 25.51
CA CYS A 169 12.98 17.47 26.52
C CYS A 169 11.66 16.73 26.79
N ILE A 170 11.22 15.84 25.88
CA ILE A 170 9.98 15.06 26.07
C ILE A 170 10.33 13.66 26.57
N PHE A 171 10.09 13.43 27.87
CA PHE A 171 10.45 12.19 28.55
C PHE A 171 9.44 11.07 28.32
N ASP A 172 8.15 11.39 28.21
CA ASP A 172 7.10 10.43 27.88
C ASP A 172 7.31 9.91 26.45
N GLU A 173 7.64 8.63 26.32
CA GLU A 173 8.05 8.03 25.05
C GLU A 173 6.90 7.95 24.03
N ASP A 174 5.68 7.75 24.52
CA ASP A 174 4.49 7.63 23.69
C ASP A 174 4.10 9.00 23.14
N ILE A 175 4.06 10.03 24.01
CA ILE A 175 3.85 11.42 23.59
C ILE A 175 4.95 11.85 22.62
N ARG A 176 6.23 11.61 22.95
CA ARG A 176 7.36 11.91 22.06
C ARG A 176 7.16 11.26 20.69
N SER A 177 6.76 10.00 20.64
CA SER A 177 6.51 9.28 19.38
C SER A 177 5.39 9.93 18.55
N LEU A 178 4.31 10.40 19.18
CA LEU A 178 3.26 11.14 18.47
C LEU A 178 3.72 12.52 17.99
N LEU A 179 4.52 13.24 18.78
CA LEU A 179 5.08 14.53 18.38
C LEU A 179 5.99 14.40 17.15
N LEU A 180 6.84 13.37 17.13
CA LEU A 180 7.68 13.04 15.98
C LEU A 180 6.84 12.63 14.77
N TYR A 181 5.77 11.86 14.99
CA TYR A 181 4.83 11.50 13.94
C TYR A 181 4.09 12.71 13.36
N ALA A 182 3.73 13.70 14.18
CA ALA A 182 3.14 14.94 13.70
C ALA A 182 4.10 15.70 12.76
N ALA A 183 5.38 15.79 13.10
CA ALA A 183 6.41 16.37 12.23
C ALA A 183 6.59 15.58 10.93
N PHE A 184 6.56 14.26 11.00
CA PHE A 184 6.59 13.37 9.83
C PHE A 184 5.39 13.61 8.90
N CYS A 185 4.20 13.87 9.45
CA CYS A 185 2.99 14.09 8.66
C CYS A 185 3.00 15.39 7.84
N ILE A 186 3.75 16.41 8.28
CA ILE A 186 3.74 17.75 7.67
C ILE A 186 4.88 18.00 6.70
N LEU A 187 5.75 17.02 6.43
CA LEU A 187 6.95 17.20 5.59
C LEU A 187 6.59 17.68 4.19
N GLU A 188 5.49 17.18 3.61
CA GLU A 188 4.99 17.73 2.36
C GLU A 188 4.58 19.20 2.58
N ASP A 189 3.72 19.53 3.55
CA ASP A 189 3.15 20.87 3.75
C ASP A 189 4.18 22.00 3.91
N ILE A 190 5.33 21.71 4.53
CA ILE A 190 6.41 22.69 4.78
C ILE A 190 7.52 22.69 3.71
N SER A 191 7.43 21.80 2.71
CA SER A 191 8.43 21.66 1.64
C SER A 191 7.99 22.26 0.30
N TYR A 192 8.97 22.54 -0.55
CA TYR A 192 8.83 22.85 -1.96
C TYR A 192 8.48 21.64 -2.83
N THR A 193 8.17 20.48 -2.25
CA THR A 193 7.89 19.27 -3.03
C THR A 193 6.45 18.83 -2.89
N ARG A 194 5.87 18.24 -3.93
CA ARG A 194 4.58 17.55 -3.88
C ARG A 194 4.76 16.15 -4.44
N LYS A 195 4.20 15.14 -3.77
CA LYS A 195 4.08 13.81 -4.33
C LYS A 195 3.22 13.89 -5.60
N ASP A 196 3.74 13.49 -6.76
CA ASP A 196 3.01 13.58 -8.03
C ASP A 196 3.36 12.36 -8.92
N GLY A 197 2.51 11.34 -8.89
CA GLY A 197 2.79 10.08 -9.55
C GLY A 197 4.10 9.46 -9.05
N GLN A 198 5.02 9.17 -9.96
CA GLN A 198 6.27 8.44 -9.69
C GLN A 198 7.40 9.30 -9.12
N TYR A 199 7.16 10.60 -8.88
CA TYR A 199 8.21 11.56 -8.54
C TYR A 199 7.77 12.60 -7.51
N LEU A 200 8.77 13.25 -6.89
CA LEU A 200 8.59 14.52 -6.21
C LEU A 200 8.60 15.64 -7.24
N ARG A 201 7.46 16.31 -7.40
CA ARG A 201 7.37 17.51 -8.23
C ARG A 201 7.81 18.73 -7.42
N TRP A 202 8.71 19.50 -7.99
CA TRP A 202 9.36 20.63 -7.34
C TRP A 202 8.63 21.93 -7.67
N ASP A 203 8.38 22.72 -6.63
CA ASP A 203 7.84 24.07 -6.73
C ASP A 203 8.89 25.04 -7.30
N THR A 204 8.46 26.06 -8.05
CA THR A 204 9.37 27.07 -8.61
C THR A 204 10.20 27.79 -7.56
N ARG A 205 9.65 28.00 -6.34
CA ARG A 205 10.35 28.62 -5.21
C ARG A 205 11.58 27.84 -4.73
N SER A 206 11.76 26.58 -5.13
CA SER A 206 12.96 25.79 -4.82
C SER A 206 14.20 26.18 -5.62
N GLY A 207 14.04 26.91 -6.73
CA GLY A 207 15.12 27.14 -7.70
C GLY A 207 15.54 25.91 -8.52
N ARG A 208 14.93 24.73 -8.29
CA ARG A 208 15.22 23.49 -9.04
C ARG A 208 14.29 23.27 -10.24
N SER A 209 13.24 24.08 -10.38
CA SER A 209 12.29 23.96 -11.49
C SER A 209 12.89 24.47 -12.80
N LYS A 210 12.77 23.69 -13.89
CA LYS A 210 13.19 24.13 -15.23
C LYS A 210 12.13 25.09 -15.81
N ALA A 211 12.57 26.20 -16.41
CA ALA A 211 11.73 27.29 -16.91
C ALA A 211 10.56 26.88 -17.84
N LYS A 212 10.61 25.72 -18.51
CA LYS A 212 9.53 25.25 -19.39
C LYS A 212 8.34 24.58 -18.68
N ASN A 213 8.46 24.24 -17.39
CA ASN A 213 7.43 23.53 -16.61
C ASN A 213 7.32 24.11 -15.19
N GLU A 214 7.02 25.41 -15.09
CA GLU A 214 6.77 26.03 -13.79
C GLU A 214 5.63 25.31 -13.06
N PHE A 215 5.90 24.91 -11.82
CA PHE A 215 4.92 24.30 -10.94
C PHE A 215 4.81 25.14 -9.67
N ASN A 216 3.59 25.58 -9.37
CA ASN A 216 3.25 26.20 -8.11
C ASN A 216 2.35 25.24 -7.32
N LYS A 217 2.83 24.86 -6.14
CA LYS A 217 2.16 23.94 -5.22
C LYS A 217 0.99 24.59 -4.47
N GLY A 218 0.87 25.92 -4.51
CA GLY A 218 -0.03 26.71 -3.69
C GLY A 218 0.67 27.17 -2.41
N GLU A 219 -0.06 27.22 -1.30
CA GLU A 219 0.51 27.57 -0.01
C GLU A 219 1.58 26.56 0.43
N ILE A 220 2.70 27.07 0.95
CA ILE A 220 3.70 26.30 1.68
C ILE A 220 3.71 26.88 3.07
N LEU A 221 3.35 26.07 4.05
CA LEU A 221 3.22 26.53 5.42
C LEU A 221 4.59 26.78 6.03
N ASN A 222 4.67 27.75 6.94
CA ASN A 222 5.78 27.78 7.88
C ASN A 222 5.66 26.62 8.87
N PHE A 223 6.79 26.22 9.46
CA PHE A 223 6.85 25.07 10.35
C PHE A 223 5.85 25.14 11.51
N GLU A 224 5.77 26.28 12.23
CA GLU A 224 4.89 26.44 13.39
C GLU A 224 3.42 26.27 13.04
N ASN A 225 2.96 26.89 11.95
CA ASN A 225 1.57 26.78 11.53
C ASN A 225 1.23 25.33 11.18
N ALA A 226 2.10 24.65 10.44
CA ALA A 226 1.87 23.26 10.05
C ALA A 226 1.85 22.31 11.27
N ILE A 227 2.84 22.42 12.17
CA ILE A 227 2.93 21.54 13.33
C ILE A 227 1.81 21.79 14.33
N HIS A 228 1.44 23.06 14.59
CA HIS A 228 0.32 23.38 15.48
C HIS A 228 -1.00 22.88 14.92
N GLN A 229 -1.26 23.03 13.62
CA GLN A 229 -2.46 22.50 12.98
C GLN A 229 -2.51 20.97 13.10
N LYS A 230 -1.38 20.28 12.82
CA LYS A 230 -1.33 18.81 12.90
C LYS A 230 -1.50 18.29 14.31
N LEU A 231 -0.83 18.88 15.30
CA LEU A 231 -0.96 18.50 16.70
C LEU A 231 -2.38 18.75 17.22
N LYS A 232 -2.99 19.89 16.86
CA LYS A 232 -4.39 20.17 17.20
C LYS A 232 -5.34 19.15 16.57
N GLN A 233 -5.11 18.76 15.32
CA GLN A 233 -5.89 17.70 14.67
C GLN A 233 -5.75 16.38 15.44
N ILE A 234 -4.53 15.95 15.76
CA ILE A 234 -4.26 14.70 16.49
C ILE A 234 -4.94 14.71 17.86
N ALA A 235 -4.77 15.78 18.63
CA ALA A 235 -5.37 15.90 19.97
C ALA A 235 -6.90 15.93 19.92
N SER A 236 -7.48 16.73 19.01
CA SER A 236 -8.93 16.79 18.81
C SER A 236 -9.49 15.43 18.37
N ASP A 237 -8.78 14.73 17.49
CA ASP A 237 -9.18 13.39 17.11
C ASP A 237 -9.11 12.48 18.34
N LEU A 238 -8.09 12.54 19.19
CA LEU A 238 -8.02 11.69 20.39
C LEU A 238 -9.10 12.00 21.44
N ASP A 239 -9.46 13.27 21.63
CA ASP A 239 -10.52 13.70 22.58
C ASP A 239 -11.87 13.04 22.30
N VAL A 240 -12.23 12.85 21.03
CA VAL A 240 -13.52 12.27 20.61
C VAL A 240 -13.70 10.83 21.12
N ASN A 241 -12.63 10.13 21.54
CA ASN A 241 -12.77 8.82 22.22
C ASN A 241 -13.47 8.92 23.58
N SER A 242 -13.52 10.08 24.22
CA SER A 242 -14.33 10.26 25.43
C SER A 242 -15.83 10.33 25.14
N ILE A 243 -16.27 10.61 23.90
CA ILE A 243 -17.68 10.85 23.54
C ILE A 243 -18.22 9.78 22.58
N GLN A 244 -17.41 9.25 21.65
CA GLN A 244 -17.86 8.23 20.69
C GLN A 244 -17.71 6.79 21.16
N LEU A 245 -16.92 6.51 22.21
CA LEU A 245 -17.01 5.21 22.87
C LEU A 245 -18.44 4.98 23.42
N ASP A 246 -19.13 6.03 23.85
CA ASP A 246 -20.52 5.94 24.31
C ASP A 246 -21.52 5.74 23.16
N LEU A 247 -21.33 6.41 22.02
CA LEU A 247 -22.34 6.42 20.94
C LEU A 247 -22.35 5.20 20.02
N PHE A 248 -21.24 4.45 19.90
CA PHE A 248 -21.22 3.18 19.17
C PHE A 248 -21.39 1.94 20.08
N ASN A 249 -21.33 2.11 21.41
CA ASN A 249 -21.59 1.03 22.36
C ASN A 249 -23.09 0.74 22.56
N ASP A 250 -23.99 1.65 22.20
CA ASP A 250 -25.44 1.49 22.42
C ASP A 250 -26.11 0.37 21.58
N SER A 251 -25.38 -0.33 20.71
CA SER A 251 -25.92 -1.50 19.97
C SER A 251 -25.06 -2.76 20.02
N LEU A 252 -23.90 -2.73 20.70
CA LEU A 252 -23.09 -3.90 21.00
C LEU A 252 -22.52 -3.74 22.41
N SER A 253 -23.38 -3.96 23.40
CA SER A 253 -22.97 -4.18 24.77
C SER A 253 -22.16 -5.48 24.86
N SER A 254 -20.87 -5.43 24.53
CA SER A 254 -19.90 -6.37 25.09
C SER A 254 -19.38 -5.79 26.41
N PRO A 255 -19.31 -6.60 27.48
CA PRO A 255 -18.80 -6.13 28.76
C PRO A 255 -17.36 -5.63 28.60
N ASP A 256 -16.98 -4.63 29.41
CA ASP A 256 -15.65 -3.99 29.54
C ASP A 256 -14.46 -4.94 29.82
N THR A 257 -14.65 -6.24 29.63
CA THR A 257 -13.71 -7.34 29.89
C THR A 257 -13.29 -8.11 28.64
N VAL A 258 -13.76 -7.77 27.44
CA VAL A 258 -13.28 -8.43 26.22
C VAL A 258 -11.94 -7.81 25.81
N GLU A 259 -10.85 -8.56 25.99
CA GLU A 259 -9.53 -8.17 25.47
C GLU A 259 -9.65 -7.79 23.99
N LYS A 260 -9.20 -6.58 23.64
CA LYS A 260 -9.20 -6.14 22.25
C LYS A 260 -8.35 -7.12 21.43
N PRO A 261 -8.83 -7.58 20.26
CA PRO A 261 -8.09 -8.51 19.42
C PRO A 261 -6.69 -7.98 19.10
N GLU A 262 -5.68 -8.84 19.23
CA GLU A 262 -4.28 -8.49 18.98
C GLU A 262 -4.06 -8.07 17.51
N LEU A 263 -3.39 -6.93 17.31
CA LEU A 263 -2.87 -6.49 16.01
C LEU A 263 -1.37 -6.78 15.96
N LYS A 264 -0.96 -7.62 15.02
CA LYS A 264 0.43 -8.02 14.82
C LYS A 264 0.99 -7.44 13.52
N LEU A 265 2.11 -6.72 13.60
CA LEU A 265 2.79 -6.15 12.44
C LEU A 265 4.17 -6.79 12.24
N TYR A 266 4.34 -7.51 11.13
CA TYR A 266 5.64 -8.00 10.67
C TYR A 266 6.31 -6.96 9.76
N GLN A 267 7.60 -6.73 9.99
CA GLN A 267 8.40 -5.78 9.21
C GLN A 267 9.29 -6.56 8.25
N GLY A 268 9.08 -6.41 6.94
CA GLY A 268 9.88 -7.12 5.93
C GLY A 268 9.12 -7.39 4.64
N SER A 269 9.73 -8.18 3.76
CA SER A 269 9.12 -8.56 2.49
C SER A 269 8.05 -9.63 2.70
N CYS A 270 6.89 -9.47 2.05
CA CYS A 270 5.88 -10.54 2.01
C CYS A 270 6.43 -11.83 1.39
N LEU A 271 7.41 -11.74 0.48
CA LEU A 271 8.07 -12.90 -0.15
C LEU A 271 8.89 -13.73 0.85
N GLU A 272 9.29 -13.13 1.98
CA GLU A 272 10.04 -13.79 3.06
C GLU A 272 9.12 -14.23 4.20
N ILE A 273 8.13 -13.41 4.54
CA ILE A 273 7.29 -13.61 5.72
C ILE A 273 6.14 -14.59 5.44
N LEU A 274 5.48 -14.51 4.27
CA LEU A 274 4.37 -15.41 3.95
C LEU A 274 4.76 -16.90 4.05
N PRO A 275 5.95 -17.34 3.57
CA PRO A 275 6.42 -18.72 3.75
C PRO A 275 6.53 -19.19 5.21
N THR A 276 6.67 -18.27 6.17
CA THR A 276 6.78 -18.59 7.61
C THR A 276 5.44 -18.71 8.31
N ILE A 277 4.34 -18.28 7.68
CA ILE A 277 3.00 -18.36 8.27
C ILE A 277 2.49 -19.80 8.18
N GLN A 278 1.89 -20.29 9.26
CA GLN A 278 1.33 -21.64 9.32
C GLN A 278 0.27 -21.84 8.22
N GLU A 279 0.26 -23.01 7.59
CA GLU A 279 -0.78 -23.38 6.63
C GLU A 279 -2.17 -23.39 7.28
N SER A 280 -3.21 -23.12 6.49
CA SER A 280 -4.61 -23.15 6.95
C SER A 280 -4.87 -22.41 8.27
N SER A 281 -4.28 -21.23 8.43
CA SER A 281 -4.37 -20.40 9.65
C SER A 281 -5.14 -19.09 9.46
N ILE A 282 -5.30 -18.62 8.23
CA ILE A 282 -5.91 -17.32 7.92
C ILE A 282 -7.35 -17.49 7.43
N ASP A 283 -8.26 -16.67 7.97
CA ASP A 283 -9.69 -16.70 7.62
C ASP A 283 -10.02 -15.75 6.47
N PHE A 284 -9.36 -14.59 6.43
CA PHE A 284 -9.59 -13.57 5.43
C PHE A 284 -8.30 -12.85 5.06
N VAL A 285 -8.06 -12.63 3.78
CA VAL A 285 -6.97 -11.78 3.29
C VAL A 285 -7.60 -10.57 2.61
N ILE A 286 -7.25 -9.36 3.01
CA ILE A 286 -7.58 -8.15 2.25
C ILE A 286 -6.29 -7.42 1.93
N THR A 287 -6.09 -7.04 0.67
CA THR A 287 -4.83 -6.41 0.30
C THR A 287 -4.87 -5.61 -1.00
N SER A 288 -3.85 -4.78 -1.18
CA SER A 288 -3.59 -4.03 -2.40
C SER A 288 -2.07 -4.04 -2.66
N PRO A 289 -1.55 -4.99 -3.45
CA PRO A 289 -0.11 -5.04 -3.73
C PRO A 289 0.35 -3.78 -4.45
N PRO A 290 1.65 -3.43 -4.44
CA PRO A 290 2.20 -2.47 -5.39
C PRO A 290 1.82 -2.84 -6.83
N TYR A 291 1.20 -1.93 -7.60
CA TYR A 291 0.73 -2.25 -8.95
C TYR A 291 1.89 -2.23 -9.96
N ALA A 292 1.75 -2.98 -11.06
CA ALA A 292 2.72 -2.99 -12.16
C ALA A 292 2.68 -1.73 -13.04
N ASN A 293 2.66 -0.54 -12.43
CA ASN A 293 2.43 0.76 -13.07
C ASN A 293 3.65 1.72 -12.99
N ARG A 294 4.82 1.22 -12.58
CA ARG A 294 6.08 1.98 -12.37
C ARG A 294 6.06 2.95 -11.19
N TYR A 295 5.11 2.81 -10.27
CA TYR A 295 5.07 3.65 -9.09
C TYR A 295 6.19 3.30 -8.11
N ASP A 296 7.11 4.24 -7.91
CA ASP A 296 8.25 4.06 -7.01
C ASP A 296 7.96 4.70 -5.65
N TYR A 297 7.50 3.89 -4.71
CA TYR A 297 7.19 4.31 -3.34
C TYR A 297 8.42 4.91 -2.64
N THR A 298 9.62 4.45 -2.96
CA THR A 298 10.85 4.98 -2.34
C THR A 298 11.21 6.37 -2.84
N ARG A 299 10.74 6.76 -4.04
CA ARG A 299 10.87 8.13 -4.56
C ARG A 299 9.73 9.01 -4.07
N THR A 300 8.51 8.48 -4.07
CA THR A 300 7.31 9.20 -3.58
C THR A 300 7.45 9.58 -2.11
N TYR A 301 7.93 8.67 -1.27
CA TYR A 301 8.07 8.89 0.17
C TYR A 301 9.52 9.22 0.58
N ALA A 302 10.29 9.83 -0.32
CA ALA A 302 11.69 10.12 -0.06
C ALA A 302 11.92 11.07 1.12
N LEU A 303 11.03 12.06 1.32
CA LEU A 303 11.10 12.96 2.49
C LEU A 303 10.86 12.19 3.79
N GLU A 304 9.88 11.31 3.80
CA GLU A 304 9.54 10.47 4.95
C GLU A 304 10.66 9.45 5.24
N LEU A 305 11.27 8.86 4.23
CA LEU A 305 12.42 7.96 4.38
C LEU A 305 13.65 8.70 4.91
N ALA A 306 13.91 9.91 4.40
CA ALA A 306 14.95 10.82 4.87
C ALA A 306 14.75 11.17 6.36
N PHE A 307 13.53 11.54 6.74
CA PHE A 307 13.13 11.83 8.13
C PHE A 307 13.39 10.63 9.06
N LEU A 308 13.11 9.42 8.59
CA LEU A 308 13.33 8.17 9.32
C LEU A 308 14.80 7.69 9.29
N GLY A 309 15.74 8.55 8.87
CA GLY A 309 17.17 8.25 8.88
C GLY A 309 17.61 7.22 7.84
N CYS A 310 16.84 7.00 6.76
CA CYS A 310 17.26 6.08 5.72
C CYS A 310 18.39 6.67 4.88
N SER A 311 19.46 5.89 4.69
CA SER A 311 20.54 6.23 3.77
C SER A 311 20.18 5.89 2.32
N GLU A 312 20.95 6.43 1.36
CA GLU A 312 20.82 6.09 -0.06
C GLU A 312 20.89 4.58 -0.33
N GLU A 313 21.82 3.89 0.34
CA GLU A 313 21.96 2.43 0.21
C GLU A 313 20.75 1.69 0.79
N LYS A 314 20.23 2.13 1.93
CA LYS A 314 19.00 1.55 2.51
C LYS A 314 17.80 1.77 1.58
N VAL A 315 17.67 2.94 0.97
CA VAL A 315 16.60 3.25 0.00
C VAL A 315 16.73 2.37 -1.25
N LYS A 316 17.94 2.19 -1.79
CA LYS A 316 18.20 1.27 -2.91
C LYS A 316 17.86 -0.17 -2.55
N HIS A 317 18.26 -0.62 -1.36
CA HIS A 317 17.94 -1.95 -0.86
C HIS A 317 16.43 -2.15 -0.75
N LEU A 318 15.70 -1.25 -0.07
CA LEU A 318 14.24 -1.27 0.03
C LEU A 318 13.59 -1.37 -1.35
N ARG A 319 14.02 -0.54 -2.32
CA ARG A 319 13.49 -0.58 -3.69
C ARG A 319 13.66 -1.96 -4.32
N GLN A 320 14.82 -2.61 -4.15
CA GLN A 320 15.06 -3.94 -4.71
C GLN A 320 14.30 -5.04 -3.96
N THR A 321 14.07 -4.90 -2.66
CA THR A 321 13.32 -5.86 -1.83
C THR A 321 11.81 -5.82 -2.10
N MET A 322 11.25 -4.66 -2.46
CA MET A 322 9.86 -4.51 -2.87
C MET A 322 9.51 -5.40 -4.06
N LEU A 323 8.21 -5.70 -4.24
CA LEU A 323 7.73 -6.30 -5.49
C LEU A 323 8.23 -5.49 -6.70
N SER A 324 8.48 -6.18 -7.82
CA SER A 324 9.01 -5.61 -9.07
C SER A 324 8.02 -4.70 -9.81
N CYS A 325 7.53 -3.68 -9.12
CA CYS A 325 6.57 -2.68 -9.60
C CYS A 325 7.25 -1.49 -10.29
N THR A 326 8.59 -1.43 -10.31
CA THR A 326 9.37 -0.36 -10.98
C THR A 326 10.37 -0.91 -11.99
N VAL A 327 10.73 -0.09 -12.98
CA VAL A 327 11.74 -0.43 -14.01
C VAL A 327 13.17 -0.60 -13.46
N GLU A 328 13.40 -0.18 -12.22
CA GLU A 328 14.68 -0.28 -11.53
C GLU A 328 14.86 -1.66 -10.87
N ASN A 329 13.77 -2.40 -10.64
CA ASN A 329 13.82 -3.71 -10.00
C ASN A 329 14.59 -4.72 -10.86
N ARG A 330 15.39 -5.53 -10.16
CA ARG A 330 16.13 -6.66 -10.73
C ARG A 330 15.34 -7.95 -10.59
N ASP A 331 15.79 -8.96 -11.33
CA ASP A 331 15.26 -10.31 -11.24
C ASP A 331 15.53 -10.92 -9.85
N LYS A 332 14.53 -11.62 -9.30
CA LYS A 332 14.58 -12.27 -7.98
C LYS A 332 14.52 -13.80 -8.06
N ARG A 333 14.55 -14.40 -9.25
CA ARG A 333 14.33 -15.85 -9.44
C ARG A 333 15.33 -16.70 -8.66
N ASN A 334 16.62 -16.43 -8.84
CA ASN A 334 17.68 -17.19 -8.14
C ASN A 334 17.58 -17.01 -6.60
N TYR A 335 17.16 -15.84 -6.14
CA TYR A 335 16.94 -15.58 -4.73
C TYR A 335 15.74 -16.38 -4.19
N LEU A 336 14.62 -16.41 -4.92
CA LEU A 336 13.43 -17.18 -4.55
C LEU A 336 13.69 -18.68 -4.59
N GLU A 337 14.40 -19.18 -5.60
CA GLU A 337 14.83 -20.59 -5.67
C GLU A 337 15.64 -20.99 -4.45
N LYS A 338 16.67 -20.19 -4.13
CA LYS A 338 17.50 -20.43 -2.95
C LYS A 338 16.66 -20.37 -1.67
N SER A 339 15.83 -19.34 -1.50
CA SER A 339 15.01 -19.16 -0.30
C SER A 339 14.08 -20.35 -0.05
N TYR A 340 13.40 -20.86 -1.10
CA TYR A 340 12.54 -22.04 -0.98
C TYR A 340 13.34 -23.34 -0.77
N THR A 341 14.54 -23.44 -1.35
CA THR A 341 15.44 -24.58 -1.11
C THR A 341 15.90 -24.62 0.35
N ASP A 342 16.33 -23.47 0.90
CA ASP A 342 16.85 -23.33 2.25
C ASP A 342 15.80 -23.70 3.32
N ILE A 343 14.51 -23.48 3.05
CA ILE A 343 13.39 -23.87 3.95
C ILE A 343 12.81 -25.27 3.63
N GLY A 344 13.47 -26.06 2.77
CA GLY A 344 13.04 -27.42 2.44
C GLY A 344 11.79 -27.51 1.53
N ARG A 345 11.44 -26.42 0.84
CA ARG A 345 10.24 -26.28 0.00
C ARG A 345 10.57 -26.14 -1.49
N TYR A 346 11.63 -26.79 -1.97
CA TYR A 346 12.03 -26.74 -3.39
C TYR A 346 10.93 -27.26 -4.36
N GLN A 347 10.13 -28.24 -3.94
CA GLN A 347 8.99 -28.71 -4.75
C GLN A 347 7.92 -27.64 -4.95
N ASP A 348 7.69 -26.79 -3.95
CA ASP A 348 6.79 -25.65 -4.08
C ASP A 348 7.35 -24.65 -5.10
N PHE A 349 8.66 -24.37 -5.05
CA PHE A 349 9.32 -23.51 -6.03
C PHE A 349 9.11 -24.03 -7.46
N LEU A 350 9.32 -25.32 -7.71
CA LEU A 350 9.10 -25.93 -9.04
C LEU A 350 7.64 -25.78 -9.50
N LYS A 351 6.68 -25.99 -8.60
CA LYS A 351 5.25 -25.83 -8.89
C LYS A 351 4.90 -24.38 -9.26
N ILE A 352 5.41 -23.42 -8.50
CA ILE A 352 5.19 -21.98 -8.74
C ILE A 352 5.84 -21.56 -10.06
N ASP A 353 7.06 -22.00 -10.32
CA ASP A 353 7.80 -21.69 -11.54
C ASP A 353 7.09 -22.23 -12.78
N LEU A 354 6.64 -23.48 -12.73
CA LEU A 354 5.88 -24.11 -13.82
C LEU A 354 4.54 -23.39 -14.05
N THR A 355 3.84 -22.99 -12.99
CA THR A 355 2.57 -22.23 -13.10
C THR A 355 2.80 -20.89 -13.82
N PHE A 356 3.86 -20.18 -13.47
CA PHE A 356 4.23 -18.94 -14.17
C PHE A 356 4.56 -19.17 -15.65
N GLN A 357 5.35 -20.20 -15.96
CA GLN A 357 5.72 -20.53 -17.34
C GLN A 357 4.49 -20.89 -18.19
N ASN A 358 3.54 -21.62 -17.61
CA ASN A 358 2.34 -22.09 -18.31
C ASN A 358 1.22 -21.05 -18.44
N GLN A 359 1.38 -19.85 -17.88
CA GLN A 359 0.37 -18.80 -17.99
C GLN A 359 0.36 -18.18 -19.40
N ALA A 360 -0.39 -18.80 -20.31
CA ALA A 360 -0.40 -18.50 -21.74
C ALA A 360 -0.70 -17.03 -22.07
N ALA A 361 -1.65 -16.39 -21.38
CA ALA A 361 -2.00 -14.99 -21.65
C ALA A 361 -0.87 -14.03 -21.24
N LEU A 362 -0.15 -14.35 -20.15
CA LEU A 362 1.02 -13.58 -19.74
C LEU A 362 2.17 -13.78 -20.73
N GLN A 363 2.45 -15.02 -21.15
CA GLN A 363 3.51 -15.28 -22.12
C GLN A 363 3.24 -14.58 -23.46
N GLU A 364 1.99 -14.56 -23.93
CA GLU A 364 1.55 -13.77 -25.09
C GLU A 364 1.91 -12.27 -24.91
N VAL A 365 1.50 -11.67 -23.79
CA VAL A 365 1.80 -10.26 -23.49
C VAL A 365 3.30 -9.99 -23.46
N LEU A 366 4.09 -10.87 -22.84
CA LEU A 366 5.53 -10.69 -22.72
C LEU A 366 6.24 -10.77 -24.09
N VAL A 367 5.79 -11.65 -24.99
CA VAL A 367 6.31 -11.73 -26.37
C VAL A 367 6.01 -10.46 -27.15
N ILE A 368 4.78 -9.94 -27.05
CA ILE A 368 4.39 -8.69 -27.74
C ILE A 368 5.23 -7.51 -27.22
N LEU A 369 5.34 -7.36 -25.90
CA LEU A 369 6.12 -6.28 -25.30
C LEU A 369 7.62 -6.40 -25.61
N GLU A 370 8.14 -7.61 -25.81
CA GLU A 370 9.52 -7.83 -26.24
C GLU A 370 9.76 -7.39 -27.69
N SER A 371 8.81 -7.66 -28.60
CA SER A 371 8.84 -7.09 -29.97
C SER A 371 8.80 -5.56 -29.91
N TYR A 372 7.93 -4.98 -29.09
CA TYR A 372 7.86 -3.53 -28.93
C TYR A 372 9.13 -2.93 -28.33
N ARG A 373 9.82 -3.67 -27.46
CA ARG A 373 11.14 -3.30 -26.94
C ARG A 373 12.17 -3.25 -28.07
N ALA A 374 12.22 -4.29 -28.90
CA ALA A 374 13.15 -4.39 -30.03
C ALA A 374 12.90 -3.29 -31.08
N GLU A 375 11.63 -2.91 -31.29
CA GLU A 375 11.21 -1.86 -32.22
C GLU A 375 11.30 -0.44 -31.62
N GLY A 376 11.69 -0.28 -30.35
CA GLY A 376 11.80 1.02 -29.70
C GLY A 376 10.46 1.71 -29.39
N LYS A 377 9.34 0.97 -29.40
CA LYS A 377 7.98 1.48 -29.14
C LYS A 377 7.70 1.72 -27.65
N LEU A 378 8.48 1.10 -26.76
CA LEU A 378 8.33 1.28 -25.31
C LEU A 378 8.99 2.58 -24.84
N ASN A 379 8.30 3.36 -24.00
CA ASN A 379 8.89 4.55 -23.36
C ASN A 379 10.00 4.21 -22.33
N ASN A 380 10.16 2.94 -21.98
CA ASN A 380 11.29 2.43 -21.20
C ASN A 380 11.55 0.95 -21.54
N LYS A 381 12.78 0.62 -21.93
CA LYS A 381 13.19 -0.74 -22.34
C LYS A 381 13.07 -1.80 -21.24
N ASN A 382 12.99 -1.41 -19.97
CA ASN A 382 12.91 -2.33 -18.84
C ASN A 382 11.47 -2.71 -18.46
N ILE A 383 10.44 -2.19 -19.15
CA ILE A 383 9.03 -2.51 -18.86
C ILE A 383 8.75 -4.00 -18.96
N THR A 384 9.24 -4.67 -20.01
CA THR A 384 9.03 -6.11 -20.22
C THR A 384 9.62 -6.92 -19.06
N ARG A 385 10.83 -6.57 -18.61
CA ARG A 385 11.47 -7.19 -17.43
C ARG A 385 10.69 -6.94 -16.15
N MET A 386 10.26 -5.71 -15.91
CA MET A 386 9.46 -5.36 -14.74
C MET A 386 8.18 -6.18 -14.67
N LEU A 387 7.42 -6.25 -15.76
CA LEU A 387 6.18 -7.04 -15.81
C LEU A 387 6.45 -8.53 -15.60
N ARG A 388 7.46 -9.10 -16.26
CA ARG A 388 7.86 -10.50 -16.06
C ARG A 388 8.11 -10.78 -14.58
N ASN A 389 8.93 -9.95 -13.93
CA ASN A 389 9.29 -10.13 -12.53
C ASN A 389 8.10 -9.89 -11.59
N TYR A 390 7.24 -8.90 -11.89
CA TYR A 390 6.04 -8.64 -11.10
C TYR A 390 5.12 -9.85 -11.04
N PHE A 391 4.77 -10.42 -12.21
CA PHE A 391 3.92 -11.60 -12.27
C PHE A 391 4.60 -12.84 -11.71
N TYR A 392 5.92 -12.97 -11.87
CA TYR A 392 6.69 -14.04 -11.24
C TYR A 392 6.55 -13.98 -9.72
N GLU A 393 6.84 -12.83 -9.12
CA GLU A 393 6.76 -12.62 -7.67
C GLU A 393 5.33 -12.73 -7.14
N MET A 394 4.33 -12.22 -7.87
CA MET A 394 2.91 -12.41 -7.51
C MET A 394 2.48 -13.88 -7.55
N CYS A 395 3.08 -14.72 -8.41
CA CYS A 395 2.83 -16.16 -8.42
C CYS A 395 3.22 -16.79 -7.06
N PHE A 396 4.37 -16.39 -6.49
CA PHE A 396 4.78 -16.82 -5.14
C PHE A 396 3.84 -16.30 -4.06
N VAL A 397 3.44 -15.02 -4.14
CA VAL A 397 2.48 -14.45 -3.18
C VAL A 397 1.17 -15.23 -3.19
N ILE A 398 0.57 -15.43 -4.36
CA ILE A 398 -0.73 -16.13 -4.50
C ILE A 398 -0.62 -17.59 -4.03
N TYR A 399 0.50 -18.26 -4.33
CA TYR A 399 0.77 -19.61 -3.81
C TYR A 399 0.72 -19.66 -2.28
N GLU A 400 1.43 -18.75 -1.61
CA GLU A 400 1.42 -18.70 -0.16
C GLU A 400 0.05 -18.30 0.40
N LEU A 401 -0.69 -17.39 -0.26
CA LEU A 401 -2.06 -17.06 0.14
C LEU A 401 -2.97 -18.30 0.09
N ALA A 402 -2.89 -19.10 -0.97
CA ALA A 402 -3.66 -20.34 -1.10
C ALA A 402 -3.29 -21.36 0.00
N ARG A 403 -2.00 -21.46 0.35
CA ARG A 403 -1.51 -22.36 1.39
C ARG A 403 -2.00 -21.96 2.79
N ILE A 404 -1.89 -20.68 3.14
CA ILE A 404 -2.20 -20.19 4.50
C ILE A 404 -3.70 -20.01 4.75
N LEU A 405 -4.52 -19.89 3.71
CA LEU A 405 -5.97 -19.81 3.88
C LEU A 405 -6.55 -21.10 4.45
N LYS A 406 -7.45 -20.95 5.41
CA LYS A 406 -8.34 -22.02 5.89
C LYS A 406 -9.32 -22.43 4.79
N SER A 407 -9.89 -23.63 4.95
CA SER A 407 -11.11 -24.06 4.26
C SER A 407 -12.24 -23.02 4.48
N GLY A 408 -12.88 -22.55 3.40
CA GLY A 408 -13.81 -21.40 3.42
C GLY A 408 -13.13 -20.04 3.60
N GLY A 409 -11.80 -19.98 3.45
CA GLY A 409 -11.01 -18.76 3.54
C GLY A 409 -11.16 -17.90 2.27
N ILE A 410 -11.14 -16.57 2.42
CA ILE A 410 -11.36 -15.63 1.31
C ILE A 410 -10.15 -14.72 1.13
N VAL A 411 -9.78 -14.44 -0.14
CA VAL A 411 -8.91 -13.34 -0.52
C VAL A 411 -9.74 -12.27 -1.23
N ALA A 412 -9.65 -11.04 -0.75
CA ALA A 412 -10.09 -9.84 -1.43
C ALA A 412 -8.87 -8.99 -1.85
N MET A 413 -8.57 -8.94 -3.14
CA MET A 413 -7.41 -8.21 -3.67
C MET A 413 -7.84 -7.02 -4.51
N VAL A 414 -7.43 -5.82 -4.12
CA VAL A 414 -7.63 -4.58 -4.88
C VAL A 414 -6.44 -4.37 -5.82
N ASN A 415 -6.69 -4.35 -7.13
CA ASN A 415 -5.64 -4.10 -8.12
C ASN A 415 -6.23 -3.57 -9.43
N ASP A 416 -5.38 -2.97 -10.26
CA ASP A 416 -5.75 -2.31 -11.51
C ASP A 416 -5.11 -3.03 -12.71
N ASN A 417 -5.87 -3.14 -13.81
CA ASN A 417 -5.27 -3.47 -15.10
C ASN A 417 -4.32 -2.35 -15.54
N VAL A 418 -3.27 -2.72 -16.27
CA VAL A 418 -2.25 -1.78 -16.74
C VAL A 418 -2.12 -1.80 -18.26
N ARG A 419 -1.53 -0.74 -18.81
CA ARG A 419 -1.30 -0.60 -20.25
C ARG A 419 0.09 -0.06 -20.56
N TYR A 420 0.75 -0.66 -21.54
CA TYR A 420 2.03 -0.19 -22.06
C TYR A 420 2.03 -0.21 -23.59
N ALA A 421 2.39 0.92 -24.21
CA ALA A 421 2.44 1.07 -25.67
C ALA A 421 1.16 0.59 -26.40
N GLY A 422 0.00 0.80 -25.78
CA GLY A 422 -1.31 0.42 -26.34
C GLY A 422 -1.79 -0.94 -25.87
N GLU A 423 -0.88 -1.83 -25.47
CA GLU A 423 -1.21 -3.18 -25.01
C GLU A 423 -1.80 -3.17 -23.60
N GLU A 424 -3.03 -3.63 -23.48
CA GLU A 424 -3.66 -3.90 -22.20
C GLU A 424 -3.18 -5.23 -21.63
N ILE A 425 -2.79 -5.19 -20.36
CA ILE A 425 -2.40 -6.35 -19.58
C ILE A 425 -3.55 -6.62 -18.59
N PRO A 426 -4.31 -7.72 -18.78
CA PRO A 426 -5.43 -8.08 -17.90
C PRO A 426 -4.89 -8.72 -16.61
N VAL A 427 -4.35 -7.87 -15.73
CA VAL A 427 -3.78 -8.29 -14.43
C VAL A 427 -4.80 -9.09 -13.64
N ASP A 428 -6.05 -8.63 -13.64
CA ASP A 428 -7.18 -9.26 -12.97
C ASP A 428 -7.39 -10.72 -13.38
N LEU A 429 -7.37 -10.99 -14.67
CA LEU A 429 -7.56 -12.33 -15.21
C LEU A 429 -6.34 -13.21 -15.00
N ILE A 430 -5.14 -12.66 -15.23
CA ILE A 430 -3.87 -13.41 -15.12
C ILE A 430 -3.66 -13.88 -13.68
N LEU A 431 -3.87 -12.99 -12.70
CA LEU A 431 -3.70 -13.35 -11.29
C LEU A 431 -4.81 -14.30 -10.80
N SER A 432 -6.05 -14.15 -11.27
CA SER A 432 -7.14 -15.08 -10.91
C SER A 432 -6.91 -16.49 -11.45
N ASP A 433 -6.34 -16.63 -12.64
CA ASP A 433 -5.99 -17.94 -13.21
C ASP A 433 -4.80 -18.61 -12.50
N MET A 434 -3.83 -17.80 -12.04
CA MET A 434 -2.77 -18.29 -11.15
C MET A 434 -3.34 -18.76 -9.81
N ALA A 435 -4.31 -18.03 -9.24
CA ALA A 435 -4.99 -18.43 -8.01
C ALA A 435 -5.73 -19.77 -8.18
N GLU A 436 -6.43 -19.97 -9.30
CA GLU A 436 -7.09 -21.25 -9.60
C GLU A 436 -6.10 -22.40 -9.79
N SER A 437 -4.93 -22.14 -10.37
CA SER A 437 -3.84 -23.13 -10.48
C SER A 437 -3.31 -23.60 -9.12
N PHE A 438 -3.57 -22.83 -8.06
CA PHE A 438 -3.21 -23.17 -6.68
C PHE A 438 -4.39 -23.61 -5.82
N GLY A 439 -5.53 -23.94 -6.44
CA GLY A 439 -6.69 -24.54 -5.75
C GLY A 439 -7.63 -23.53 -5.10
N LEU A 440 -7.51 -22.24 -5.42
CA LEU A 440 -8.55 -21.26 -5.10
C LEU A 440 -9.61 -21.24 -6.20
N VAL A 441 -10.76 -20.65 -5.92
CA VAL A 441 -11.84 -20.45 -6.89
C VAL A 441 -12.13 -18.96 -7.02
N THR A 442 -12.22 -18.48 -8.26
CA THR A 442 -12.62 -17.09 -8.52
C THR A 442 -14.13 -16.94 -8.38
N ARG A 443 -14.58 -16.38 -7.25
CA ARG A 443 -15.99 -16.06 -7.05
C ARG A 443 -16.41 -14.90 -7.94
N HIS A 444 -15.68 -13.79 -7.82
CA HIS A 444 -16.03 -12.53 -8.46
C HIS A 444 -14.80 -11.73 -8.87
N ILE A 445 -14.92 -11.00 -9.97
CA ILE A 445 -14.04 -9.90 -10.35
C ILE A 445 -14.93 -8.66 -10.38
N TRP A 446 -15.02 -7.98 -9.23
CA TRP A 446 -15.88 -6.80 -9.10
C TRP A 446 -15.22 -5.60 -9.74
N ILE A 447 -15.91 -4.97 -10.70
CA ILE A 447 -15.48 -3.72 -11.32
C ILE A 447 -16.18 -2.53 -10.67
N LEU A 448 -15.47 -1.43 -10.56
CA LEU A 448 -16.01 -0.16 -10.09
C LEU A 448 -16.93 0.49 -11.13
N GLY A 449 -17.88 1.30 -10.67
CA GLY A 449 -18.68 2.18 -11.53
C GLY A 449 -17.80 3.14 -12.33
N GLN A 450 -18.12 3.34 -13.61
CA GLN A 450 -17.31 4.14 -14.54
C GLN A 450 -17.05 5.56 -14.01
N GLY A 451 -15.81 6.04 -14.15
CA GLY A 451 -15.53 7.46 -13.92
C GLY A 451 -14.10 7.91 -14.11
N LYS A 452 -13.80 8.60 -15.22
CA LYS A 452 -12.58 9.35 -15.60
C LYS A 452 -11.31 8.53 -15.86
N GLY A 453 -11.07 8.28 -17.15
CA GLY A 453 -9.97 7.50 -17.72
C GLY A 453 -8.52 7.94 -17.42
N ASN A 454 -7.63 7.23 -18.12
CA ASN A 454 -6.19 7.06 -17.88
C ASN A 454 -5.39 8.33 -17.55
N SER A 455 -4.20 8.10 -16.97
CA SER A 455 -3.20 9.14 -16.67
C SER A 455 -2.94 10.08 -17.86
N SER A 456 -2.67 11.35 -17.59
CA SER A 456 -2.44 12.40 -18.59
C SER A 456 -1.31 12.08 -19.59
N GLN A 457 -0.37 11.23 -19.20
CA GLN A 457 0.73 10.76 -20.06
C GLN A 457 0.29 9.74 -21.13
N GLN A 458 -0.84 9.04 -20.93
CA GLN A 458 -1.35 8.02 -21.85
C GLN A 458 -2.47 8.54 -22.77
N MET A 459 -2.90 9.78 -22.56
CA MET A 459 -4.00 10.41 -23.32
C MET A 459 -3.61 10.82 -24.75
N GLY A 460 -2.31 11.02 -25.03
CA GLY A 460 -1.85 11.62 -26.29
C GLY A 460 -1.93 10.71 -27.52
N ASN A 461 -1.80 9.39 -27.37
CA ASN A 461 -1.54 8.50 -28.53
C ASN A 461 -2.57 7.38 -28.77
N HIS A 462 -3.37 6.93 -27.78
CA HIS A 462 -4.07 5.62 -27.88
C HIS A 462 -5.57 5.62 -27.53
N GLY A 463 -6.22 6.79 -27.55
CA GLY A 463 -7.68 6.88 -27.34
C GLY A 463 -8.15 6.55 -25.90
N ARG A 464 -9.43 6.79 -25.63
CA ARG A 464 -10.08 6.52 -24.33
C ARG A 464 -10.57 5.07 -24.29
N SER A 465 -9.90 4.21 -23.55
CA SER A 465 -10.51 3.02 -22.95
C SER A 465 -10.06 2.96 -21.50
N GLU A 466 -11.03 3.00 -20.58
CA GLU A 466 -10.78 3.04 -19.14
C GLU A 466 -10.23 1.70 -18.68
N LEU A 467 -9.03 1.71 -18.07
CA LEU A 467 -8.46 0.51 -17.47
C LEU A 467 -9.32 0.04 -16.31
N ARG A 468 -9.64 -1.25 -16.27
CA ARG A 468 -10.47 -1.83 -15.20
C ARG A 468 -9.77 -1.72 -13.86
N LYS A 469 -10.44 -1.09 -12.90
CA LYS A 469 -10.13 -1.16 -11.47
C LYS A 469 -11.00 -2.24 -10.86
N CYS A 470 -10.38 -3.13 -10.12
CA CYS A 470 -11.03 -4.38 -9.74
C CYS A 470 -10.77 -4.75 -8.28
N VAL A 471 -11.74 -5.45 -7.70
CA VAL A 471 -11.57 -6.22 -6.47
C VAL A 471 -11.78 -7.69 -6.81
N TYR A 472 -10.73 -8.49 -6.68
CA TYR A 472 -10.75 -9.94 -6.93
C TYR A 472 -11.20 -10.66 -5.67
N ILE A 473 -12.22 -11.49 -5.77
CA ILE A 473 -12.69 -12.32 -4.68
C ILE A 473 -12.36 -13.78 -5.02
N TRP A 474 -11.36 -14.32 -4.32
CA TRP A 474 -10.99 -15.73 -4.40
C TRP A 474 -11.38 -16.45 -3.11
N GLU A 475 -11.77 -17.71 -3.23
CA GLU A 475 -12.14 -18.53 -2.08
C GLU A 475 -11.41 -19.88 -2.12
N LYS A 476 -10.98 -20.36 -0.95
CA LYS A 476 -10.55 -21.74 -0.77
C LYS A 476 -11.77 -22.57 -0.41
N LEU A 477 -12.23 -23.42 -1.31
CA LEU A 477 -13.45 -24.21 -1.10
C LEU A 477 -13.35 -25.10 0.14
N HIS A 478 -14.51 -25.45 0.68
CA HIS A 478 -14.58 -26.40 1.78
C HIS A 478 -14.11 -27.78 1.32
N CYS A 479 -13.08 -28.31 1.97
CA CYS A 479 -12.76 -29.73 1.86
C CYS A 479 -13.85 -30.51 2.60
N ASP A 480 -14.92 -30.90 1.90
CA ASP A 480 -15.82 -31.92 2.44
C ASP A 480 -15.04 -33.24 2.57
N ASN A 481 -15.06 -33.84 3.76
CA ASN A 481 -14.50 -35.19 4.01
C ASN A 481 -15.28 -36.31 3.27
N ARG A 482 -16.04 -35.96 2.24
CA ARG A 482 -16.67 -36.85 1.27
C ARG A 482 -16.32 -36.23 -0.08
N GLY A 483 -15.40 -36.83 -0.83
CA GLY A 483 -14.83 -36.26 -2.07
C GLY A 483 -15.82 -36.00 -3.20
N ASN A 484 -16.74 -35.05 -3.02
CA ASN A 484 -17.61 -34.47 -4.03
C ASN A 484 -17.55 -32.96 -3.87
N GLU A 485 -16.94 -32.30 -4.84
CA GLU A 485 -17.03 -30.86 -5.03
C GLU A 485 -18.51 -30.48 -5.21
N SER A 486 -19.09 -29.85 -4.19
CA SER A 486 -20.45 -29.31 -4.27
C SER A 486 -20.38 -27.89 -4.82
N PHE A 487 -20.76 -27.73 -6.09
CA PHE A 487 -21.10 -26.43 -6.67
C PHE A 487 -22.52 -26.05 -6.24
N ASN A 488 -22.66 -24.94 -5.51
CA ASN A 488 -23.87 -24.13 -5.45
C ASN A 488 -23.50 -22.65 -5.45
#